data_AF-A0A9P6NJK1-F1
#
_entry.id   AF-A0A9P6NJK1-F1
#
_cell.length_a   1.000
_cell.length_b   1.000
_cell.length_c   1.000
_cell.angle_alpha   90.00
_cell.angle_beta   90.00
_cell.angle_gamma   90.00
#
_symmetry.space_group_name_H-M   'P 1'
#
loop_
_entity.id
_entity.type
_entity.pdbx_description
1 polymer ?
#
loop_
_entity_poly.entity_id
_entity_poly.type
_entity_poly.pdbx_seq_one_letter_code
_entity_poly.pdbx_strand_id
1 'polypeptide(L)'
;DSAPKQARDISEEDVALCKELYRKLENIGKYNQEVDQLEHNGSNLARWKTRSAMALMLMTGVVRYWDTPKPKEESIVNQAIDKCAIRMIYTTVHTKLRDIIDQYTCAH
;
A
#
# COMPACT_ATOMS: atom_id res chain seq x y z
N ASP A 1 -34.25 -15.58 -8.59
CA ASP A 1 -33.72 -15.47 -7.22
C ASP A 1 -32.23 -15.22 -7.20
N SER A 2 -31.85 -13.94 -7.21
CA SER A 2 -30.47 -13.53 -6.93
C SER A 2 -30.42 -13.17 -5.46
N ALA A 3 -29.86 -14.06 -4.64
CA ALA A 3 -29.65 -13.81 -3.22
C ALA A 3 -28.85 -12.50 -3.04
N PRO A 4 -29.19 -11.66 -2.04
CA PRO A 4 -28.41 -10.46 -1.77
C PRO A 4 -26.99 -10.88 -1.37
N LYS A 5 -25.98 -10.30 -2.04
CA LYS A 5 -24.57 -10.39 -1.61
C LYS A 5 -24.53 -10.03 -0.13
N GLN A 6 -24.25 -10.99 0.74
CA GLN A 6 -24.11 -10.74 2.17
C GLN A 6 -23.02 -9.68 2.35
N ALA A 7 -23.42 -8.49 2.80
CA ALA A 7 -22.50 -7.52 3.36
C ALA A 7 -21.83 -8.24 4.54
N ARG A 8 -20.54 -8.55 4.40
CA ARG A 8 -19.79 -9.21 5.46
C ARG A 8 -19.74 -8.23 6.63
N ASP A 9 -20.28 -8.62 7.78
CA ASP A 9 -20.21 -7.80 8.99
C ASP A 9 -18.73 -7.55 9.33
N ILE A 10 -18.37 -6.28 9.45
CA ILE A 10 -17.02 -5.85 9.82
C ILE A 10 -16.78 -6.27 11.27
N SER A 11 -15.77 -7.08 11.52
CA SER A 11 -15.45 -7.55 12.87
C SER A 11 -14.73 -6.47 13.69
N GLU A 12 -14.78 -6.59 15.02
CA GLU A 12 -13.96 -5.74 15.91
C GLU A 12 -12.45 -5.91 15.63
N GLU A 13 -12.04 -7.10 15.20
CA GLU A 13 -10.67 -7.42 14.79
C GLU A 13 -10.27 -6.63 13.52
N ASP A 14 -11.15 -6.58 12.52
CA ASP A 14 -10.92 -5.78 11.30
C ASP A 14 -10.73 -4.29 11.64
N VAL A 15 -11.55 -3.77 12.56
CA VAL A 15 -11.44 -2.38 13.03
C VAL A 15 -10.12 -2.14 13.77
N ALA A 16 -9.73 -3.05 14.66
CA ALA A 16 -8.47 -2.96 15.40
C ALA A 16 -7.26 -2.99 14.46
N LEU A 17 -7.27 -3.89 13.48
CA LEU A 17 -6.21 -3.99 12.47
C LEU A 17 -6.14 -2.73 11.60
N CYS A 18 -7.28 -2.18 11.17
CA CYS A 18 -7.32 -0.92 10.45
C CYS A 18 -6.72 0.24 11.27
N LYS A 19 -7.07 0.36 12.56
CA LYS A 19 -6.49 1.38 13.45
C LYS A 19 -4.98 1.23 13.57
N GLU A 20 -4.47 0.00 13.69
CA GLU A 20 -3.04 -0.24 13.73
C GLU A 20 -2.35 0.19 12.42
N LEU A 21 -2.92 -0.19 11.27
CA LEU A 21 -2.40 0.19 9.95
C LEU A 21 -2.35 1.71 9.78
N TYR A 22 -3.42 2.44 10.15
CA TYR A 22 -3.42 3.91 10.08
C TYR A 22 -2.38 4.54 11.01
N ARG A 23 -2.19 4.01 12.22
CA ARG A 23 -1.12 4.48 13.12
C ARG A 23 0.28 4.26 12.52
N LYS A 24 0.50 3.13 11.81
CA LYS A 24 1.76 2.88 11.11
C LYS A 24 1.93 3.80 9.89
N LEU A 25 0.85 4.08 9.17
CA LEU A 25 0.81 5.01 8.05
C LEU A 25 1.22 6.44 8.47
N GLU A 26 0.71 6.93 9.61
CA GLU A 26 1.13 8.22 10.18
C GLU A 26 2.63 8.27 10.49
N ASN A 27 3.20 7.12 10.81
CA ASN A 27 4.62 6.95 11.13
C ASN A 27 5.40 6.29 9.98
N ILE A 28 4.98 6.48 8.72
CA ILE A 28 5.61 5.81 7.57
C ILE A 28 7.11 6.07 7.46
N GLY A 29 7.56 7.24 7.94
CA GLY A 29 8.97 7.61 8.03
C GLY A 29 9.84 6.65 8.84
N LYS A 30 9.26 5.77 9.69
CA LYS A 30 9.99 4.71 10.39
C LYS A 30 10.20 3.46 9.52
N TYR A 31 9.33 3.25 8.55
CA TYR A 31 9.32 2.05 7.71
C TYR A 31 10.07 2.25 6.40
N ASN A 32 10.13 3.49 5.89
CA ASN A 32 10.73 3.78 4.59
C ASN A 32 12.18 4.29 4.66
N GLN A 33 12.82 4.31 5.84
CA GLN A 33 14.19 4.82 6.02
C GLN A 33 15.22 4.08 5.15
N GLU A 34 15.03 2.76 5.02
CA GLU A 34 15.90 1.89 4.24
C GLU A 34 15.46 1.80 2.76
N VAL A 35 14.32 2.39 2.41
CA VAL A 35 13.80 2.36 1.04
C VAL A 35 14.40 3.55 0.29
N ASP A 36 15.39 3.27 -0.57
CA ASP A 36 15.95 4.27 -1.49
C ASP A 36 14.82 4.92 -2.30
N GLN A 37 15.03 6.15 -2.76
CA GLN A 37 14.12 6.72 -3.75
C GLN A 37 14.26 5.95 -5.09
N LEU A 38 13.15 5.58 -5.72
CA LEU A 38 13.15 5.06 -7.09
C LEU A 38 13.70 6.14 -8.00
N GLU A 39 14.73 5.84 -8.79
CA GLU A 39 15.32 6.79 -9.73
C GLU A 39 14.36 7.10 -10.88
N HIS A 40 14.46 8.31 -11.45
CA HIS A 40 13.57 8.76 -12.52
C HIS A 40 13.64 7.89 -13.80
N ASN A 41 14.76 7.22 -14.02
CA ASN A 41 14.98 6.31 -15.15
C ASN A 41 14.71 4.83 -14.77
N GLY A 42 14.32 4.56 -13.52
CA GLY A 42 14.07 3.21 -13.01
C GLY A 42 15.31 2.32 -12.88
N SER A 43 16.53 2.85 -12.93
CA SER A 43 17.78 2.06 -12.90
C SER A 43 17.87 1.15 -11.67
N ASN A 44 17.29 1.59 -10.54
CA ASN A 44 17.29 0.88 -9.27
C ASN A 44 15.96 0.17 -8.97
N LEU A 45 15.09 -0.05 -9.96
CA LEU A 45 13.74 -0.60 -9.79
C LEU A 45 13.73 -1.93 -9.01
N ALA A 46 14.62 -2.87 -9.32
CA ALA A 46 14.68 -4.16 -8.64
C ALA A 46 15.04 -4.03 -7.15
N ARG A 47 15.98 -3.12 -6.84
CA ARG A 47 16.38 -2.81 -5.46
C ARG A 47 15.26 -2.11 -4.71
N TRP A 48 14.65 -1.10 -5.33
CA TRP A 48 13.50 -0.37 -4.79
C TRP A 48 12.31 -1.30 -4.51
N LYS A 49 11.95 -2.19 -5.46
CA LYS A 49 10.86 -3.16 -5.30
C LYS A 49 11.12 -4.08 -4.10
N THR A 50 12.34 -4.60 -3.97
CA THR A 50 12.74 -5.46 -2.85
C THR A 50 12.63 -4.74 -1.51
N ARG A 51 13.21 -3.54 -1.38
CA ARG A 51 13.22 -2.82 -0.11
C ARG A 51 11.84 -2.30 0.28
N SER A 52 11.06 -1.79 -0.68
CA SER A 52 9.67 -1.40 -0.44
C SER A 52 8.80 -2.60 -0.05
N ALA A 53 9.03 -3.80 -0.62
CA ALA A 53 8.31 -5.01 -0.21
C ALA A 53 8.59 -5.37 1.25
N MET A 54 9.84 -5.26 1.71
CA MET A 54 10.20 -5.50 3.10
C MET A 54 9.55 -4.49 4.03
N ALA A 55 9.59 -3.20 3.67
CA ALA A 55 8.93 -2.15 4.44
C ALA A 55 7.41 -2.36 4.53
N LEU A 56 6.77 -2.77 3.43
CA LEU A 56 5.35 -3.10 3.39
C LEU A 56 5.03 -4.32 4.23
N MET A 57 5.83 -5.38 4.17
CA MET A 57 5.65 -6.55 5.02
C MET A 57 5.70 -6.20 6.51
N LEU A 58 6.66 -5.36 6.94
CA LEU A 58 6.75 -4.90 8.33
C LEU A 58 5.56 -4.02 8.74
N MET A 59 5.04 -3.23 7.80
CA MET A 59 3.93 -2.32 8.06
C MET A 59 2.58 -3.04 8.06
N THR A 60 2.33 -3.91 7.09
CA THR A 60 1.01 -4.48 6.78
C THR A 60 0.89 -5.97 7.10
N GLY A 61 2.00 -6.67 7.33
CA GLY A 61 2.03 -8.13 7.46
C GLY A 61 1.93 -8.88 6.14
N VAL A 62 1.76 -8.19 5.00
CA VAL A 62 1.61 -8.85 3.70
C VAL A 62 2.97 -9.23 3.13
N VAL A 63 3.21 -10.54 3.07
CA VAL A 63 4.40 -11.12 2.44
C VAL A 63 4.27 -11.03 0.92
N ARG A 64 5.37 -10.65 0.24
CA ARG A 64 5.40 -10.52 -1.23
C ARG A 64 4.24 -9.66 -1.77
N TYR A 65 4.03 -8.49 -1.18
CA TYR A 65 2.95 -7.58 -1.56
C TYR A 65 2.82 -7.38 -3.08
N TRP A 66 3.95 -7.20 -3.77
CA TRP A 66 3.97 -6.99 -5.23
C TRP A 66 3.54 -8.19 -6.08
N ASP A 67 3.66 -9.40 -5.54
CA ASP A 67 3.40 -10.64 -6.27
C ASP A 67 2.10 -11.30 -5.78
N THR A 68 1.45 -10.72 -4.77
CA THR A 68 0.17 -11.16 -4.26
C THR A 68 -0.94 -10.53 -5.11
N PRO A 69 -1.87 -11.31 -5.66
CA PRO A 69 -3.04 -10.75 -6.33
C PRO A 69 -3.74 -9.78 -5.39
N LYS A 70 -4.06 -8.57 -5.85
CA LYS A 70 -4.75 -7.58 -5.01
C LYS A 70 -6.01 -8.22 -4.43
N PRO A 71 -6.15 -8.27 -3.10
CA PRO A 71 -7.31 -8.89 -2.50
C PRO A 71 -8.54 -8.03 -2.80
N LYS A 72 -9.73 -8.65 -2.86
CA LYS A 72 -10.97 -7.99 -3.30
C LYS A 72 -11.21 -6.70 -2.48
N GLU A 73 -11.53 -5.61 -3.18
CA GLU A 73 -11.71 -4.24 -2.65
C GLU A 73 -12.78 -4.13 -1.54
N GLU A 74 -13.61 -5.16 -1.38
CA GLU A 74 -14.73 -5.21 -0.44
C GLU A 74 -14.29 -5.32 1.05
N SER A 75 -13.01 -5.56 1.36
CA SER A 75 -12.50 -5.59 2.74
C SER A 75 -11.87 -4.26 3.16
N ILE A 76 -12.33 -3.71 4.29
CA ILE A 76 -11.77 -2.48 4.87
C ILE A 76 -10.29 -2.60 5.24
N VAL A 77 -9.84 -3.79 5.64
CA VAL A 77 -8.45 -4.08 5.97
C VAL A 77 -7.61 -4.01 4.70
N ASN A 78 -8.08 -4.61 3.60
CA ASN A 78 -7.39 -4.53 2.31
C ASN A 78 -7.25 -3.09 1.83
N GLN A 79 -8.29 -2.27 2.00
CA GLN A 79 -8.22 -0.84 1.67
C GLN A 79 -7.19 -0.11 2.54
N ALA A 80 -7.09 -0.41 3.84
CA ALA A 80 -6.09 0.16 4.72
C ALA A 80 -4.66 -0.27 4.33
N ILE A 81 -4.47 -1.54 3.95
CA ILE A 81 -3.20 -2.06 3.42
C ILE A 81 -2.81 -1.32 2.13
N ASP A 82 -3.73 -1.15 1.19
CA ASP A 82 -3.47 -0.46 -0.07
C ASP A 82 -3.14 1.01 0.13
N LYS A 83 -3.80 1.70 1.07
CA LYS A 83 -3.41 3.07 1.46
C LYS A 83 -1.97 3.13 1.97
N CYS A 84 -1.55 2.14 2.75
CA CYS A 84 -0.17 2.02 3.21
C CYS A 84 0.81 1.81 2.05
N ALA A 85 0.47 0.95 1.10
CA ALA A 85 1.26 0.73 -0.11
C ALA A 85 1.37 1.98 -0.98
N ILE A 86 0.25 2.64 -1.27
CA ILE A 86 0.22 3.88 -2.05
C ILE A 86 1.09 4.94 -1.41
N ARG A 87 0.98 5.14 -0.08
CA ARG A 87 1.81 6.14 0.60
C ARG A 87 3.30 5.78 0.59
N MET A 88 3.65 4.50 0.72
CA MET A 88 5.03 4.02 0.59
C MET A 88 5.60 4.35 -0.80
N ILE A 89 4.84 4.02 -1.85
CA ILE A 89 5.23 4.31 -3.23
C ILE A 89 5.38 5.83 -3.41
N TYR A 90 4.37 6.60 -3.00
CA TYR A 90 4.36 8.05 -3.18
C TYR A 90 5.54 8.72 -2.50
N THR A 91 5.90 8.30 -1.28
CA THR A 91 7.00 8.88 -0.51
C THR A 91 8.39 8.44 -0.99
N THR A 92 8.49 7.34 -1.72
CA THR A 92 9.76 6.76 -2.16
C THR A 92 9.96 6.78 -3.67
N VAL A 93 9.04 7.35 -4.45
CA VAL A 93 9.20 7.53 -5.90
C VAL A 93 9.88 8.87 -6.22
N HIS A 94 10.63 8.96 -7.32
CA HIS A 94 11.11 10.24 -7.85
C HIS A 94 9.95 11.19 -8.16
N THR A 95 10.11 12.49 -7.93
CA THR A 95 9.09 13.51 -8.19
C THR A 95 8.56 13.48 -9.62
N LYS A 96 9.44 13.40 -10.63
CA LYS A 96 9.02 13.23 -12.04
C LYS A 96 8.08 12.03 -12.29
N LEU A 97 8.29 10.91 -11.60
CA LEU A 97 7.43 9.74 -11.71
C LEU A 97 6.14 9.93 -10.90
N ARG A 98 6.21 10.66 -9.78
CA ARG A 98 5.05 11.08 -9.01
C ARG A 98 4.10 11.93 -9.84
N ASP A 99 4.61 12.89 -10.59
CA ASP A 99 3.79 13.74 -11.47
C ASP A 99 3.05 12.91 -12.53
N ILE A 100 3.70 11.86 -13.06
CA ILE A 100 3.07 10.91 -13.98
C ILE A 100 1.98 10.13 -13.25
N ILE A 101 2.25 9.59 -12.06
CA ILE A 101 1.24 8.89 -11.25
C ILE A 101 0.04 9.79 -11.00
N ASP A 102 0.26 11.04 -10.60
CA ASP A 102 -0.79 12.02 -10.31
C ASP A 102 -1.63 12.35 -11.55
N GLN A 103 -1.05 12.38 -12.76
CA GLN A 103 -1.82 12.52 -14.00
C GLN A 103 -2.79 11.35 -14.25
N TYR A 104 -2.41 10.13 -13.86
CA TYR A 104 -3.24 8.94 -14.05
C TYR A 104 -4.19 8.66 -12.88
N THR A 105 -3.93 9.20 -11.68
CA THR A 105 -4.79 9.03 -10.50
C THR A 105 -5.70 10.23 -10.25
N CYS A 106 -5.39 11.42 -10.77
CA CYS A 106 -6.25 12.62 -10.72
C CYS A 106 -7.13 12.81 -11.97
N ALA A 107 -7.26 11.79 -12.82
CA ALA A 107 -8.27 11.77 -13.88
C ALA A 107 -9.63 11.35 -13.30
N HIS A 108 -10.39 12.34 -12.84
CA HIS A 108 -11.84 12.37 -12.51
C HIS A 108 -12.37 11.40 -11.46
#